data_AF-A0A817WGT7-F1
#
_entry.id   AF-A0A817WGT7-F1
#
_cell.length_a   1.000
_cell.length_b   1.000
_cell.length_c   1.000
_cell.angle_alpha   90.00
_cell.angle_beta   90.00
_cell.angle_gamma   90.00
#
_symmetry.space_group_name_H-M   'P 1'
#
loop_
_entity.id
_entity.type
_entity.pdbx_description
1 polymer ?
#
loop_
_entity_poly.entity_id
_entity_poly.type
_entity_poly.pdbx_seq_one_letter_code
_entity_poly.pdbx_strand_id
1 'polypeptide(L)'
;MVKSGIAKFVVLPKLVKSLLSLSHGNADVERGFSQNAALITDDRSSISDISINRLRATKDAVKFYRRGKVHEVPICKGLHDNVKEAHSRYQVDQELPRRILKEKEAIVAAAKLTKNKQLFLVEKEQNLIDQRKILQEDLENSSKMLNEGN
;
A
#
# COMPACT_ATOMS: atom_id res chain seq x y z
N MET A 1 -63.28 -15.25 6.35
CA MET A 1 -62.59 -14.36 5.39
C MET A 1 -61.09 -14.43 5.67
N VAL A 2 -60.36 -15.23 4.91
CA VAL A 2 -58.90 -15.44 5.10
C VAL A 2 -58.18 -14.19 4.59
N LYS A 3 -57.71 -13.32 5.49
CA LYS A 3 -56.83 -12.21 5.12
C LYS A 3 -55.49 -12.82 4.71
N SER A 4 -55.22 -12.90 3.41
CA SER A 4 -53.88 -13.21 2.91
C SER A 4 -52.92 -12.13 3.43
N GLY A 5 -52.06 -12.50 4.39
CA GLY A 5 -51.16 -11.61 5.12
C GLY A 5 -49.92 -11.22 4.31
N ILE A 6 -50.08 -10.87 3.03
CA ILE A 6 -48.96 -10.45 2.18
C ILE A 6 -48.81 -8.93 2.31
N ALA A 7 -47.64 -8.48 2.77
CA ALA A 7 -47.33 -7.06 2.92
C ALA A 7 -47.45 -6.34 1.57
N LYS A 8 -48.24 -5.26 1.52
CA LYS A 8 -48.50 -4.45 0.32
C LYS A 8 -47.24 -3.95 -0.37
N PHE A 9 -46.16 -3.75 0.39
CA PHE A 9 -44.84 -3.35 -0.11
C PHE A 9 -43.76 -4.23 0.51
N VAL A 10 -43.40 -5.31 -0.18
CA VAL A 10 -42.39 -6.28 0.30
C VAL A 10 -40.98 -5.66 0.36
N VAL A 11 -40.70 -4.68 -0.52
CA VAL A 11 -39.37 -4.07 -0.66
C VAL A 11 -39.19 -2.83 0.24
N LEU A 12 -40.27 -2.12 0.56
CA LEU A 12 -40.22 -0.88 1.34
C LEU A 12 -39.54 -1.04 2.71
N PRO A 13 -39.79 -2.11 3.50
CA PRO A 13 -39.07 -2.32 4.77
C PRO A 13 -37.57 -2.51 4.58
N LYS A 14 -37.13 -3.12 3.48
CA LYS A 14 -35.70 -3.28 3.17
C LYS A 14 -35.09 -1.93 2.83
N LEU A 15 -35.74 -1.16 1.95
CA LEU A 15 -35.31 0.19 1.57
C LEU A 15 -35.17 1.11 2.78
N VAL A 16 -36.20 1.17 3.63
CA VAL A 16 -36.20 2.02 4.82
C VAL A 16 -35.11 1.60 5.80
N LYS A 17 -34.94 0.28 6.05
CA LYS A 17 -33.86 -0.21 6.92
C LYS A 17 -32.47 0.12 6.38
N SER A 18 -32.25 -0.05 5.08
CA SER A 18 -30.99 0.30 4.43
C SER A 18 -30.71 1.80 4.50
N LEU A 19 -31.71 2.64 4.23
CA LEU A 19 -31.57 4.09 4.29
C LEU A 19 -31.23 4.55 5.72
N LEU A 20 -31.90 4.01 6.73
CA LEU A 20 -31.67 4.35 8.13
C LEU A 20 -30.39 3.73 8.71
N SER A 21 -29.81 2.74 8.04
CA SER A 21 -28.51 2.15 8.43
C SER A 21 -27.30 2.92 7.90
N LEU A 22 -27.52 3.88 7.00
CA LEU A 22 -26.48 4.79 6.55
C LEU A 22 -26.19 5.81 7.65
N SER A 23 -24.91 5.96 8.03
CA SER A 23 -24.52 6.94 9.01
C SER A 23 -24.82 8.35 8.49
N HIS A 24 -25.68 9.10 9.16
CA HIS A 24 -25.92 10.50 8.84
C HIS A 24 -24.82 11.37 9.48
N GLY A 25 -23.73 11.59 8.74
CA GLY A 25 -22.61 12.44 9.16
C GLY A 25 -21.38 11.67 9.68
N ASN A 26 -20.42 12.39 10.26
CA ASN A 26 -19.13 11.85 10.69
C ASN A 26 -19.14 11.20 12.09
N ALA A 27 -20.31 11.12 12.74
CA ALA A 27 -20.43 10.64 14.10
C ALA A 27 -19.85 9.21 14.32
N ASP A 28 -20.03 8.31 13.35
CA ASP A 28 -19.47 6.95 13.44
C ASP A 28 -17.95 6.92 13.28
N VAL A 29 -17.40 7.82 12.46
CA VAL A 29 -15.94 7.97 12.27
C VAL A 29 -15.31 8.53 13.54
N GLU A 30 -15.89 9.59 14.10
CA GLU A 30 -15.43 10.22 15.36
C GLU A 30 -15.54 9.25 16.55
N ARG A 31 -16.64 8.50 16.63
CA ARG A 31 -16.80 7.42 17.61
C ARG A 31 -15.73 6.34 17.43
N GLY A 32 -15.34 6.05 16.20
CA GLY A 32 -14.24 5.15 15.89
C GLY A 32 -12.90 5.65 16.42
N PHE A 33 -12.58 6.93 16.22
CA PHE A 33 -11.36 7.54 16.76
C PHE A 33 -11.33 7.54 18.29
N SER A 34 -12.44 7.89 18.95
CA SER A 34 -12.54 7.85 20.41
C SER A 34 -12.32 6.43 20.97
N GLN A 35 -12.87 5.41 20.31
CA GLN A 35 -12.64 4.01 20.70
C GLN A 35 -11.19 3.57 20.46
N ASN A 36 -10.56 4.05 19.39
CA ASN A 36 -9.17 3.75 19.08
C ASN A 36 -8.20 4.45 20.05
N ALA A 37 -8.56 5.62 20.59
CA ALA A 37 -7.76 6.30 21.61
C ALA A 37 -7.55 5.44 22.87
N ALA A 38 -8.52 4.59 23.23
CA ALA A 38 -8.37 3.63 24.33
C ALA A 38 -7.43 2.45 24.01
N LEU A 39 -7.10 2.23 22.73
CA LEU A 39 -6.21 1.16 22.26
C LEU A 39 -4.78 1.67 22.01
N ILE A 40 -4.66 2.92 21.58
CA ILE A 40 -3.40 3.62 21.29
C ILE A 40 -3.05 4.46 22.53
N THR A 41 -2.57 3.80 23.58
CA THR A 41 -2.01 4.48 24.77
C THR A 41 -0.53 4.79 24.55
N ASP A 42 0.06 5.71 25.31
CA ASP A 42 1.49 6.09 25.16
C ASP A 42 2.44 4.89 25.23
N ASP A 43 2.15 3.92 26.12
CA ASP A 43 2.88 2.64 26.24
C ASP A 43 2.65 1.65 25.08
N ARG A 44 1.62 1.87 24.25
CA ARG A 44 1.23 1.03 23.09
C ARG A 44 1.19 1.82 21.78
N SER A 45 1.98 2.87 21.69
CA SER A 45 2.06 3.76 20.53
C SER A 45 2.57 3.09 19.25
N SER A 46 3.13 1.88 19.32
CA SER A 46 3.70 1.14 18.18
C SER A 46 2.78 0.07 17.56
N ILE A 47 1.45 0.17 17.74
CA ILE A 47 0.50 -0.75 17.09
C ILE A 47 0.21 -0.30 15.65
N SER A 48 0.38 -1.20 14.69
CA SER A 48 0.01 -0.96 13.29
C SER A 48 -1.51 -0.85 13.09
N ASP A 49 -1.95 -0.10 12.06
CA ASP A 49 -3.36 0.05 11.70
C ASP A 49 -4.07 -1.31 11.49
N ILE A 50 -3.37 -2.28 10.89
CA ILE A 50 -3.89 -3.63 10.67
C ILE A 50 -4.21 -4.30 12.01
N SER A 51 -3.33 -4.16 12.99
CA SER A 51 -3.52 -4.69 14.34
C SER A 51 -4.69 -4.01 15.07
N ILE A 52 -4.84 -2.69 14.92
CA ILE A 52 -5.99 -1.94 15.47
C ILE A 52 -7.30 -2.48 14.90
N ASN A 53 -7.36 -2.64 13.57
CA ASN A 53 -8.55 -3.14 12.88
C ASN A 53 -8.90 -4.58 13.31
N ARG A 54 -7.89 -5.46 13.43
CA ARG A 54 -8.08 -6.85 13.89
C ARG A 54 -8.60 -6.90 15.33
N LEU A 55 -8.05 -6.08 16.22
CA LEU A 55 -8.49 -6.00 17.62
C LEU A 55 -9.92 -5.47 17.72
N ARG A 56 -10.24 -4.43 16.95
CA ARG A 56 -11.58 -3.84 16.92
C ARG A 56 -12.62 -4.82 16.38
N ALA A 57 -12.33 -5.50 15.28
CA ALA A 57 -13.20 -6.53 14.73
C ALA A 57 -13.51 -7.64 15.75
N THR A 58 -12.49 -8.06 16.52
CA THR A 58 -12.67 -9.07 17.57
C THR A 58 -13.56 -8.56 18.71
N LYS A 59 -13.30 -7.34 19.20
CA LYS A 59 -14.09 -6.70 20.26
C LYS A 59 -15.54 -6.49 19.83
N ASP A 60 -15.75 -6.04 18.60
CA ASP A 60 -17.07 -5.85 18.01
C ASP A 60 -17.80 -7.18 17.87
N ALA A 61 -17.14 -8.24 17.40
CA ALA A 61 -17.74 -9.56 17.30
C ALA A 61 -18.24 -10.07 18.68
N VAL A 62 -17.44 -9.91 19.74
CA VAL A 62 -17.88 -10.28 21.10
C VAL A 62 -19.05 -9.41 21.55
N LYS A 63 -19.02 -8.11 21.26
CA LYS A 63 -20.10 -7.17 21.60
C LYS A 63 -21.41 -7.52 20.90
N PHE A 64 -21.38 -7.76 19.59
CA PHE A 64 -22.56 -8.05 18.78
C PHE A 64 -23.11 -9.45 19.03
N TYR A 65 -22.27 -10.50 18.98
CA TYR A 65 -22.73 -11.89 19.02
C TYR A 65 -22.86 -12.47 20.43
N ARG A 66 -22.21 -11.88 21.43
CA ARG A 66 -22.22 -12.35 22.83
C ARG A 66 -22.59 -11.27 23.84
N ARG A 67 -23.18 -10.17 23.37
CA ARG A 67 -23.62 -9.04 24.23
C ARG A 67 -22.48 -8.51 25.13
N GLY A 68 -21.23 -8.64 24.68
CA GLY A 68 -20.05 -8.21 25.43
C GLY A 68 -19.53 -9.22 26.46
N LYS A 69 -20.14 -10.39 26.60
CA LYS A 69 -19.70 -11.42 27.56
C LYS A 69 -18.64 -12.32 26.93
N VAL A 70 -17.40 -12.12 27.34
CA VAL A 70 -16.25 -12.86 26.83
C VAL A 70 -16.32 -14.35 27.15
N HIS A 71 -16.83 -14.71 28.34
CA HIS A 71 -16.93 -16.11 28.78
C HIS A 71 -17.96 -16.94 27.99
N GLU A 72 -18.87 -16.29 27.25
CA GLU A 72 -19.83 -16.97 26.38
C GLU A 72 -19.26 -17.25 24.97
N VAL A 73 -18.02 -16.83 24.69
CA VAL A 73 -17.34 -17.13 23.42
C VAL A 73 -16.87 -18.60 23.47
N PRO A 74 -17.43 -19.49 22.64
CA PRO A 74 -17.04 -20.89 22.64
C PRO A 74 -15.61 -21.04 22.12
N ILE A 75 -14.81 -21.84 22.82
CA ILE A 75 -13.46 -22.20 22.40
C ILE A 75 -13.58 -23.35 21.38
N CYS A 76 -13.67 -22.99 20.11
CA CYS A 76 -13.77 -23.94 19.00
C CYS A 76 -12.38 -24.36 18.49
N LYS A 77 -12.29 -25.50 17.80
CA LYS A 77 -11.05 -25.96 17.15
C LYS A 77 -10.42 -24.89 16.24
N GLY A 78 -11.24 -24.19 15.45
CA GLY A 78 -10.75 -23.10 14.60
C GLY A 78 -10.09 -21.95 15.38
N LEU A 79 -10.50 -21.68 16.62
CA LEU A 79 -9.82 -20.69 17.47
C LEU A 79 -8.44 -21.19 17.87
N HIS A 80 -8.32 -22.46 18.27
CA HIS A 80 -7.03 -23.08 18.58
C HIS A 80 -6.07 -23.06 17.39
N ASP A 81 -6.54 -23.43 16.21
CA ASP A 81 -5.71 -23.47 15.00
C ASP A 81 -5.23 -22.06 14.63
N ASN A 82 -6.11 -21.05 14.69
CA ASN A 82 -5.72 -19.66 14.44
C ASN A 82 -4.70 -19.14 15.46
N VAL A 83 -4.82 -19.50 16.74
CA VAL A 83 -3.86 -19.09 17.78
C VAL A 83 -2.49 -19.74 17.54
N LYS A 84 -2.46 -21.03 17.18
CA LYS A 84 -1.21 -21.74 16.85
C LYS A 84 -0.49 -21.10 15.66
N GLU A 85 -1.25 -20.69 14.65
CA GLU A 85 -0.67 -20.09 13.43
C GLU A 85 -0.39 -18.59 13.56
N ALA A 86 -0.91 -17.91 14.59
CA ALA A 86 -0.83 -16.46 14.73
C ALA A 86 0.61 -15.94 14.66
N HIS A 87 1.56 -16.64 15.31
CA HIS A 87 2.95 -16.23 15.31
C HIS A 87 3.62 -16.42 13.94
N SER A 88 3.36 -17.55 13.26
CA SER A 88 3.88 -17.79 11.91
C SER A 88 3.35 -16.74 10.91
N ARG A 89 2.04 -16.45 10.97
CA ARG A 89 1.42 -15.40 10.14
C ARG A 89 2.01 -14.03 10.42
N TYR A 90 2.29 -13.71 11.69
CA TYR A 90 2.95 -12.46 12.07
C TYR A 90 4.36 -12.33 11.49
N GLN A 91 5.15 -13.40 11.51
CA GLN A 91 6.48 -13.40 10.90
C GLN A 91 6.38 -13.15 9.39
N VAL A 92 5.46 -13.82 8.69
CA VAL A 92 5.21 -13.60 7.26
C VAL A 92 4.77 -12.15 6.99
N ASP A 93 3.84 -11.61 7.77
CA ASP A 93 3.36 -10.23 7.67
C ASP A 93 4.51 -9.21 7.90
N GLN A 94 5.55 -9.54 8.66
CA GLN A 94 6.75 -8.70 8.79
C GLN A 94 7.74 -8.86 7.63
N GLU A 95 7.92 -10.07 7.11
CA GLU A 95 8.89 -10.34 6.06
C GLU A 95 8.45 -9.77 4.71
N LEU A 96 7.15 -9.83 4.39
CA LEU A 96 6.61 -9.34 3.13
C LEU A 96 6.92 -7.85 2.88
N PRO A 97 6.63 -6.91 3.81
CA PRO A 97 7.01 -5.51 3.66
C PRO A 97 8.51 -5.31 3.47
N ARG A 98 9.34 -6.08 4.18
CA ARG A 98 10.81 -6.00 4.06
C ARG A 98 11.28 -6.43 2.67
N ARG A 99 10.67 -7.47 2.09
CA ARG A 99 10.97 -7.93 0.72
C ARG A 99 10.54 -6.90 -0.31
N ILE A 100 9.32 -6.38 -0.18
CA ILE A 100 8.79 -5.33 -1.08
C ILE A 100 9.65 -4.07 -1.03
N LEU A 101 10.10 -3.65 0.17
CA LEU A 101 10.95 -2.48 0.32
C LEU A 101 12.32 -2.69 -0.36
N LYS A 102 12.96 -3.83 -0.11
CA LYS A 102 14.24 -4.19 -0.77
C LYS A 102 14.11 -4.24 -2.29
N GLU A 103 13.03 -4.79 -2.80
CA GLU A 103 12.78 -4.85 -4.25
C GLU A 103 12.60 -3.45 -4.84
N LYS A 104 11.82 -2.57 -4.18
CA LYS A 104 11.67 -1.17 -4.57
C LYS A 104 13.01 -0.43 -4.57
N GLU A 105 13.81 -0.60 -3.52
CA GLU A 105 15.15 0.00 -3.42
C GLU A 105 16.08 -0.49 -4.55
N ALA A 106 16.05 -1.80 -4.86
CA ALA A 106 16.83 -2.37 -5.95
C ALA A 106 16.41 -1.81 -7.32
N ILE A 107 15.10 -1.67 -7.57
CA ILE A 107 14.58 -1.06 -8.81
C ILE A 107 15.04 0.40 -8.94
N VAL A 108 14.95 1.18 -7.85
CA VAL A 108 15.40 2.58 -7.85
C VAL A 108 16.90 2.68 -8.07
N ALA A 109 17.69 1.82 -7.43
CA ALA A 109 19.15 1.77 -7.62
C ALA A 109 19.53 1.40 -9.06
N ALA A 110 18.87 0.40 -9.64
CA ALA A 110 19.09 -0.03 -11.03
C ALA A 110 18.71 1.07 -12.03
N ALA A 111 17.59 1.78 -11.80
CA ALA A 111 17.18 2.92 -12.61
C ALA A 111 18.22 4.06 -12.55
N LYS A 112 18.73 4.38 -11.35
CA LYS A 112 19.77 5.39 -11.17
C LYS A 112 21.07 5.02 -11.87
N LEU A 113 21.50 3.76 -11.76
CA LEU A 113 22.69 3.25 -12.44
C LEU A 113 22.54 3.37 -13.96
N THR A 114 21.37 2.99 -14.49
CA THR A 114 21.09 3.05 -15.93
C THR A 114 21.10 4.47 -16.45
N LYS A 115 20.48 5.40 -15.72
CA LYS A 115 20.49 6.84 -16.06
C LYS A 115 21.91 7.41 -16.05
N ASN A 116 22.73 7.06 -15.05
CA ASN A 116 24.12 7.51 -14.97
C ASN A 116 24.96 6.95 -16.13
N LYS A 117 24.78 5.67 -16.50
CA LYS A 117 25.45 5.08 -17.66
C LYS A 117 25.06 5.77 -18.97
N GLN A 118 23.78 6.09 -19.15
CA GLN A 118 23.31 6.83 -20.32
C GLN A 118 23.93 8.24 -20.39
N LEU A 119 23.93 8.98 -19.28
CA LEU A 119 24.56 10.30 -19.22
C LEU A 119 26.05 10.25 -19.57
N PHE A 120 26.78 9.27 -19.03
CA PHE A 120 28.20 9.07 -19.34
C PHE A 120 28.45 8.75 -20.82
N LEU A 121 27.60 7.93 -21.44
CA LEU A 121 27.71 7.60 -22.86
C LEU A 121 27.44 8.83 -23.75
N VAL A 122 26.44 9.63 -23.42
CA VAL A 122 26.13 10.88 -24.14
C VAL A 122 27.29 11.86 -24.06
N GLU A 123 27.86 12.05 -22.87
CA GLU A 123 29.04 12.92 -22.68
C GLU A 123 30.25 12.44 -23.50
N LYS A 124 30.48 11.12 -23.52
CA LYS A 124 31.55 10.52 -24.32
C LYS A 124 31.33 10.70 -25.83
N GLU A 125 30.10 10.52 -26.32
CA GLU A 125 29.76 10.77 -27.72
C GLU A 125 29.99 12.23 -28.10
N GLN A 126 29.58 13.17 -27.24
CA GLN A 126 29.80 14.60 -27.46
C GLN A 126 31.30 14.92 -27.62
N ASN A 127 32.13 14.41 -26.71
CA ASN A 127 33.58 14.59 -26.76
C ASN A 127 34.20 14.01 -28.04
N LEU A 128 33.73 12.85 -28.51
CA LEU A 128 34.21 12.24 -29.76
C LEU A 128 33.81 13.06 -30.99
N ILE A 129 32.61 13.64 -30.99
CA ILE A 129 32.16 14.54 -32.07
C ILE A 129 33.04 15.78 -32.13
N ASP A 130 33.35 16.38 -30.98
CA ASP A 130 34.20 17.57 -30.91
C ASP A 130 35.63 17.27 -31.37
N GLN A 131 36.21 16.13 -30.96
CA GLN A 131 37.52 15.68 -31.47
C GLN A 131 37.52 15.46 -32.99
N ARG A 132 36.45 14.88 -33.53
CA ARG A 132 36.34 14.64 -34.99
C ARG A 132 36.30 15.96 -35.77
N LYS A 133 35.62 16.99 -35.24
CA LYS A 133 35.59 18.32 -35.88
C LYS A 133 36.96 18.95 -35.93
N ILE A 134 37.71 18.92 -34.82
CA ILE A 134 39.08 19.44 -34.75
C ILE A 134 39.97 18.75 -35.80
N LEU A 135 39.92 17.41 -35.86
CA LEU A 135 40.70 16.64 -36.83
C LEU A 135 40.30 16.93 -38.28
N GLN A 136 39.03 17.22 -38.56
CA GLN A 136 38.58 17.63 -39.90
C GLN A 136 39.12 19.01 -40.27
N GLU A 137 39.08 19.98 -39.35
CA GLU A 137 39.66 21.30 -39.57
C GLU A 137 41.18 21.21 -39.82
N ASP A 138 41.90 20.40 -39.06
CA ASP A 138 43.34 20.18 -39.25
C ASP A 138 43.66 19.54 -40.62
N LEU A 139 42.83 18.59 -41.06
CA LEU A 139 42.94 17.96 -42.39
C LEU A 139 42.69 18.96 -43.52
N GLU A 140 41.65 19.79 -43.42
CA GLU A 140 41.34 20.83 -44.41
C GLU A 140 42.45 21.89 -44.46
N ASN A 141 42.99 22.30 -43.31
CA ASN A 141 44.11 23.23 -43.24
C ASN A 141 45.37 22.64 -43.88
N SER A 142 45.68 21.37 -43.59
CA SER A 142 46.81 20.66 -44.18
C SER A 142 46.67 20.48 -45.70
N SER A 143 45.46 20.20 -46.20
CA SER A 143 45.22 20.06 -47.64
C SER A 143 45.36 21.39 -48.39
N LYS A 144 44.95 22.51 -47.78
CA LYS A 144 45.17 23.85 -48.35
C LYS A 144 46.67 24.16 -48.48
N MET A 145 47.45 23.89 -47.44
CA MET A 145 48.91 24.10 -47.44
C MET A 145 49.63 23.31 -48.54
N LEU A 146 49.17 22.08 -48.82
CA LEU A 146 49.75 21.25 -49.89
C LEU A 146 49.37 21.73 -51.30
N ASN A 147 48.18 22.31 -51.47
CA ASN A 147 47.72 22.83 -52.76
C ASN A 147 48.32 24.22 -53.09
N GLU A 148 48.74 24.99 -52.10
CA GLU A 148 49.41 26.29 -52.27
C GLU A 148 50.92 26.16 -52.51
N GLY A 149 51.50 24.97 -52.33
CA GLY A 149 52.94 24.68 -52.47
C GLY A 149 53.38 24.09 -53.81
N ASN A 150 52.49 23.92 -54.79
CA ASN A 150 52.77 23.49 -56.18
C ASN A 150 52.37 24.58 -57.18
#